data_AF-A0A7S1CW76-F1
#
_entry.id   AF-A0A7S1CW76-F1
#
_cell.length_a   1.000
_cell.length_b   1.000
_cell.length_c   1.000
_cell.angle_alpha   90.00
_cell.angle_beta   90.00
_cell.angle_gamma   90.00
#
_symmetry.space_group_name_H-M   'P 1'
#
loop_
_entity.id
_entity.type
_entity.pdbx_description
1 polymer ?
#
loop_
_entity_poly.entity_id
_entity_poly.type
_entity_poly.pdbx_seq_one_letter_code
_entity_poly.pdbx_strand_id
1 'polypeptide(L)'
;FLMVVLAFTFCKGNPKSDGSRWITDADLYRLLHGLDESLPEHPPSMTNRKIDTSSTTTNDTPNADAMIERFVTLDYLLRDKSGEKANCITGGEQDELIYSMGPRAAMEIGRKQIVYFCAEVMDEEADPTMLAEIEETEPEEEEEGQTNASQ
;
A
#
# COMPACT_ATOMS: atom_id res chain seq x y z
N PHE A 1 -0.68 9.84 -7.24
CA PHE A 1 -1.32 8.51 -7.22
C PHE A 1 -0.53 7.48 -6.38
N LEU A 2 0.74 7.16 -6.67
CA LEU A 2 1.53 6.21 -5.86
C LEU A 2 1.54 6.55 -4.35
N MET A 3 1.88 7.79 -4.00
CA MET A 3 1.90 8.26 -2.60
C MET A 3 0.55 8.07 -1.91
N VAL A 4 -0.57 8.27 -2.62
CA VAL A 4 -1.92 8.09 -2.09
C VAL A 4 -2.21 6.62 -1.82
N VAL A 5 -1.84 5.72 -2.74
CA VAL A 5 -2.01 4.27 -2.56
C VAL A 5 -1.18 3.77 -1.37
N LEU A 6 0.07 4.23 -1.25
CA LEU A 6 0.93 3.90 -0.11
C LEU A 6 0.40 4.48 1.20
N ALA A 7 -0.11 5.73 1.19
CA ALA A 7 -0.76 6.36 2.34
C ALA A 7 -1.98 5.57 2.82
N PHE A 8 -2.84 5.11 1.92
CA PHE A 8 -3.96 4.25 2.32
C PHE A 8 -3.52 2.90 2.84
N THR A 9 -2.57 2.25 2.15
CA THR A 9 -2.04 0.96 2.58
C THR A 9 -1.40 1.03 3.97
N PHE A 10 -0.71 2.13 4.27
CA PHE A 10 -0.05 2.32 5.56
C PHE A 10 -0.99 2.90 6.62
N CYS A 11 -1.56 4.08 6.43
CA CYS A 11 -2.33 4.77 7.47
C CYS A 11 -3.73 4.18 7.71
N LYS A 12 -4.32 3.49 6.74
CA LYS A 12 -5.63 2.82 6.88
C LYS A 12 -5.54 1.30 6.88
N GLY A 13 -4.33 0.74 6.70
CA GLY A 13 -4.11 -0.69 6.72
C GLY A 13 -4.11 -1.28 8.14
N ASN A 14 -4.50 -2.54 8.20
CA ASN A 14 -4.43 -3.37 9.40
C ASN A 14 -2.96 -3.67 9.74
N PRO A 15 -2.56 -3.57 11.03
CA PRO A 15 -1.19 -3.87 11.44
C PRO A 15 -0.85 -5.35 11.31
N LYS A 16 0.40 -5.63 10.94
CA LYS A 16 1.05 -6.94 11.00
C LYS A 16 2.01 -6.98 12.19
N SER A 17 2.40 -8.19 12.60
CA SER A 17 3.33 -8.41 13.72
C SER A 17 4.76 -7.90 13.45
N ASP A 18 5.10 -7.60 12.20
CA ASP A 18 6.41 -7.09 11.78
C ASP A 18 6.45 -5.56 11.64
N GLY A 19 5.40 -4.85 12.07
CA GLY A 19 5.29 -3.39 11.93
C GLY A 19 4.92 -2.92 10.52
N SER A 20 4.72 -3.82 9.57
CA SER A 20 4.11 -3.52 8.28
C SER A 20 2.59 -3.51 8.40
N ARG A 21 1.91 -2.97 7.39
CA ARG A 21 0.44 -2.86 7.36
C ARG A 21 -0.10 -3.40 6.04
N TRP A 22 -1.32 -3.91 6.06
CA TRP A 22 -1.98 -4.45 4.88
C TRP A 22 -3.42 -3.95 4.75
N ILE A 23 -3.89 -3.85 3.53
CA ILE A 23 -5.25 -3.44 3.19
C ILE A 23 -5.87 -4.42 2.19
N THR A 24 -7.16 -4.71 2.31
CA THR A 24 -7.87 -5.52 1.31
C THR A 24 -8.00 -4.76 0.00
N ASP A 25 -8.16 -5.47 -1.11
CA ASP A 25 -8.46 -4.83 -2.40
C ASP A 25 -9.79 -4.08 -2.36
N ALA A 26 -10.82 -4.65 -1.73
CA ALA A 26 -12.10 -3.99 -1.52
C ALA A 26 -11.97 -2.65 -0.77
N ASP A 27 -11.23 -2.61 0.34
CA ASP A 27 -11.05 -1.37 1.11
C ASP A 27 -10.21 -0.35 0.35
N LEU A 28 -9.17 -0.79 -0.35
CA LEU A 28 -8.34 0.10 -1.16
C LEU A 28 -9.15 0.81 -2.25
N TYR A 29 -9.97 0.06 -3.00
CA TYR A 29 -10.80 0.63 -4.07
C TYR A 29 -11.88 1.56 -3.52
N ARG A 30 -12.50 1.21 -2.38
CA ARG A 30 -13.45 2.07 -1.69
C ARG A 30 -12.82 3.40 -1.26
N LEU A 31 -11.60 3.37 -0.72
CA LEU A 31 -10.87 4.58 -0.34
C LEU A 31 -10.46 5.42 -1.56
N LEU A 32 -10.02 4.78 -2.65
CA LEU A 32 -9.67 5.46 -3.89
C LEU A 32 -10.89 6.12 -4.54
N HIS A 33 -12.02 5.44 -4.59
CA HIS A 33 -13.29 6.00 -5.08
C HIS A 33 -13.77 7.17 -4.20
N GLY A 34 -13.57 7.07 -2.89
CA GLY A 34 -13.86 8.19 -1.98
C GLY A 34 -13.03 9.45 -2.22
N LEU A 35 -11.84 9.34 -2.83
CA LEU A 35 -11.05 10.50 -3.26
C LEU A 35 -11.41 10.98 -4.66
N ASP A 36 -11.71 10.04 -5.56
CA ASP A 36 -12.01 10.31 -6.96
C ASP A 36 -13.16 9.41 -7.40
N GLU A 37 -14.35 9.98 -7.47
CA GLU A 37 -15.58 9.28 -7.87
C GLU A 37 -15.50 8.72 -9.30
N SER A 38 -14.53 9.14 -10.11
CA SER A 38 -14.31 8.58 -11.45
C SER A 38 -13.67 7.18 -11.42
N LEU A 39 -13.04 6.80 -10.31
CA LEU A 39 -12.45 5.48 -10.12
C LEU A 39 -13.53 4.44 -9.75
N PRO A 40 -13.35 3.15 -10.08
CA PRO A 40 -14.30 2.11 -9.68
C PRO A 40 -14.29 1.90 -8.15
N GLU A 41 -15.48 1.75 -7.55
CA GLU A 41 -15.64 1.47 -6.11
C GLU A 41 -15.20 0.05 -5.73
N HIS A 42 -15.26 -0.89 -6.68
CA HIS A 42 -14.95 -2.30 -6.45
C HIS A 42 -13.83 -2.78 -7.36
N PRO A 43 -12.96 -3.67 -6.87
CA PRO A 43 -11.90 -4.24 -7.69
C PRO A 43 -12.47 -5.09 -8.84
N PRO A 44 -11.78 -5.20 -9.98
CA PRO A 44 -12.19 -6.10 -11.06
C PRO A 44 -12.17 -7.55 -10.57
N SER A 45 -13.27 -8.26 -10.81
CA SER A 45 -13.40 -9.68 -10.43
C SER A 45 -12.25 -10.50 -11.01
N MET A 46 -11.60 -11.27 -10.15
CA MET A 46 -10.44 -12.12 -10.44
C MET A 46 -10.60 -13.00 -11.69
N THR A 47 -11.83 -13.43 -11.98
CA THR A 47 -12.13 -14.31 -13.12
C THR A 47 -11.80 -13.68 -14.47
N ASN A 48 -11.73 -12.34 -14.55
CA ASN A 48 -11.48 -11.59 -15.79
C ASN A 48 -10.22 -10.71 -15.76
N ARG A 49 -9.28 -10.89 -14.81
CA ARG A 49 -7.98 -10.19 -14.83
C ARG A 49 -7.00 -10.71 -15.90
N LYS A 50 -7.52 -11.13 -17.06
CA LYS A 50 -6.72 -11.17 -18.28
C LYS A 50 -6.64 -9.73 -18.76
N ILE A 51 -5.43 -9.20 -18.74
CA ILE A 51 -5.07 -7.89 -19.27
C ILE A 51 -5.57 -7.83 -20.72
N ASP A 52 -6.77 -7.26 -20.91
CA ASP A 52 -7.15 -6.72 -22.21
C ASP A 52 -6.37 -5.41 -22.34
N THR A 53 -5.19 -5.51 -22.94
CA THR A 53 -4.36 -4.39 -23.40
C THR A 53 -5.03 -3.62 -24.57
N SER A 54 -6.36 -3.68 -24.65
CA SER A 54 -7.19 -3.40 -25.81
C SER A 54 -8.55 -2.80 -25.38
N SER A 55 -8.54 -1.71 -24.63
CA SER A 55 -9.68 -0.79 -24.68
C SER A 55 -9.17 0.65 -24.75
N THR A 56 -8.85 1.04 -25.98
CA THR A 56 -8.85 2.44 -26.39
C THR A 56 -10.29 2.93 -26.32
N THR A 57 -10.71 3.44 -25.17
CA THR A 57 -11.90 4.30 -25.08
C THR A 57 -11.52 5.53 -24.29
N THR A 58 -11.48 6.63 -25.02
CA THR A 58 -11.36 8.02 -24.58
C THR A 58 -12.24 8.30 -23.37
N ASN A 59 -11.62 8.52 -22.21
CA ASN A 59 -12.06 9.38 -21.11
C ASN A 59 -10.86 9.52 -20.16
N ASP A 60 -10.61 10.72 -19.65
CA ASP A 60 -9.47 11.10 -18.78
C ASP A 60 -9.42 10.37 -17.42
N THR A 61 -10.11 9.25 -17.26
CA THR A 61 -10.15 8.46 -16.04
C THR A 61 -8.88 7.60 -15.95
N PRO A 62 -8.00 7.84 -14.97
CA PRO A 62 -6.78 7.06 -14.83
C PRO A 62 -7.15 5.61 -14.48
N ASN A 63 -6.66 4.65 -15.26
CA ASN A 63 -6.90 3.22 -15.04
C ASN A 63 -6.20 2.77 -13.75
N ALA A 64 -6.93 2.82 -12.63
CA ALA A 64 -6.43 2.45 -11.30
C ALA A 64 -5.87 1.03 -11.27
N ASP A 65 -6.55 0.08 -11.92
CA ASP A 65 -6.12 -1.33 -11.98
C ASP A 65 -4.73 -1.45 -12.60
N ALA A 66 -4.52 -0.80 -13.75
CA ALA A 66 -3.23 -0.80 -14.44
C ALA A 66 -2.13 -0.12 -13.62
N MET A 67 -2.47 0.94 -12.88
CA MET A 67 -1.50 1.60 -11.99
C MET A 67 -1.15 0.75 -10.77
N ILE A 68 -2.14 0.12 -10.12
CA ILE A 68 -1.92 -0.78 -9.00
C ILE A 68 -1.08 -1.97 -9.45
N GLU A 69 -1.40 -2.59 -10.59
CA GLU A 69 -0.61 -3.69 -11.14
C GLU A 69 0.82 -3.26 -11.47
N ARG A 70 0.99 -2.04 -11.99
CA ARG A 70 2.31 -1.46 -12.23
C ARG A 70 3.09 -1.27 -10.93
N PHE A 71 2.46 -0.84 -9.84
CA PHE A 71 3.12 -0.68 -8.54
C PHE A 71 3.52 -2.02 -7.92
N VAL A 72 2.73 -3.08 -8.15
CA VAL A 72 3.12 -4.46 -7.80
C VAL A 72 4.33 -4.90 -8.63
N THR A 73 4.28 -4.70 -9.95
CA THR A 73 5.38 -5.07 -10.88
C THR A 73 6.69 -4.35 -10.56
N LEU A 74 6.60 -3.12 -10.04
CA LEU A 74 7.75 -2.30 -9.67
C LEU A 74 8.18 -2.48 -8.21
N ASP A 75 7.62 -3.45 -7.48
CA ASP A 75 7.92 -3.76 -6.07
C ASP A 75 7.60 -2.63 -5.07
N TYR A 76 6.76 -1.66 -5.45
CA TYR A 76 6.22 -0.67 -4.51
C TYR A 76 5.09 -1.24 -3.65
N LEU A 77 4.38 -2.26 -4.16
CA LEU A 77 3.35 -3.00 -3.44
C LEU A 77 3.64 -4.50 -3.49
N LEU A 78 3.35 -5.20 -2.41
CA LEU A 78 3.18 -6.64 -2.39
C LEU A 78 1.71 -6.97 -2.56
N ARG A 79 1.41 -8.05 -3.27
CA ARG A 79 0.06 -8.56 -3.50
C ARG A 79 0.01 -10.02 -3.05
N ASP A 80 -0.76 -10.28 -2.01
CA ASP A 80 -0.99 -11.63 -1.48
C ASP A 80 -2.47 -11.99 -1.55
N LYS A 81 -2.76 -13.30 -1.51
CA LYS A 81 -4.12 -13.80 -1.30
C LYS A 81 -4.38 -13.82 0.21
N SER A 82 -5.53 -13.30 0.63
CA SER A 82 -5.96 -13.34 2.03
C SER A 82 -5.99 -14.80 2.51
N GLY A 83 -5.10 -15.12 3.43
CA GLY A 83 -4.82 -16.49 3.86
C GLY A 83 -5.53 -16.87 5.15
N GLU A 84 -6.86 -16.82 5.20
CA GLU A 84 -7.62 -17.58 6.21
C GLU A 84 -8.06 -18.91 5.61
N LYS A 85 -7.59 -20.02 6.19
CA LYS A 85 -7.63 -21.37 5.61
C LYS A 85 -9.05 -21.88 5.34
N ALA A 86 -9.24 -22.52 4.18
CA ALA A 86 -9.93 -23.80 4.00
C ALA A 86 -11.22 -24.06 4.81
N ASN A 87 -12.38 -23.75 4.22
CA ASN A 87 -13.59 -24.60 4.20
C ASN A 87 -14.80 -23.85 3.61
N CYS A 88 -14.88 -23.76 2.29
CA CYS A 88 -16.16 -23.55 1.61
C CYS A 88 -16.40 -24.72 0.65
N ILE A 89 -17.10 -25.74 1.16
CA ILE A 89 -17.78 -26.71 0.32
C ILE A 89 -18.98 -25.97 -0.30
N THR A 90 -18.72 -25.05 -1.23
CA THR A 90 -19.68 -24.48 -2.19
C THR A 90 -18.92 -23.47 -3.04
N GLY A 91 -18.79 -23.73 -4.34
CA GLY A 91 -18.06 -22.87 -5.26
C GLY A 91 -18.58 -21.43 -5.29
N GLY A 92 -17.65 -20.49 -5.36
CA GLY A 92 -17.95 -19.07 -5.63
C GLY A 92 -17.15 -18.04 -4.84
N GLU A 93 -16.21 -18.43 -3.97
CA GLU A 93 -15.44 -17.44 -3.19
C GLU A 93 -14.34 -16.80 -4.06
N GLN A 94 -14.53 -15.51 -4.33
CA GLN A 94 -13.53 -14.68 -4.98
C GLN A 94 -12.32 -14.59 -4.05
N ASP A 95 -11.14 -15.04 -4.49
CA ASP A 95 -9.89 -14.90 -3.75
C ASP A 95 -9.68 -13.41 -3.39
N GLU A 96 -9.97 -13.05 -2.14
CA GLU A 96 -9.76 -11.69 -1.64
C GLU A 96 -8.26 -11.39 -1.65
N LEU A 97 -7.87 -10.27 -2.26
CA LEU A 97 -6.49 -9.84 -2.25
C LEU A 97 -6.22 -8.90 -1.11
N ILE A 98 -4.99 -8.97 -0.63
CA ILE A 98 -4.43 -7.98 0.28
C ILE A 98 -3.19 -7.35 -0.35
N TYR A 99 -3.04 -6.06 -0.10
CA TYR A 99 -1.89 -5.28 -0.50
C TYR A 99 -1.13 -4.82 0.74
N SER A 100 0.20 -4.90 0.68
CA SER A 100 1.08 -4.27 1.67
C SER A 100 2.19 -3.50 0.98
N MET A 101 2.85 -2.63 1.73
CA MET A 101 3.97 -1.86 1.21
C MET A 101 5.12 -2.78 0.79
N GLY A 102 5.65 -2.57 -0.42
CA GLY A 102 6.74 -3.36 -0.97
C GLY A 102 8.14 -2.87 -0.55
N PRO A 103 9.17 -3.71 -0.73
CA PRO A 103 10.54 -3.39 -0.31
C PRO A 103 11.06 -2.13 -1.00
N ARG A 104 10.68 -1.89 -2.26
CA ARG A 104 11.10 -0.68 -2.98
C ARG A 104 10.47 0.58 -2.40
N ALA A 105 9.19 0.52 -2.02
CA ALA A 105 8.55 1.64 -1.34
C ALA A 105 9.20 1.92 0.01
N ALA A 106 9.60 0.88 0.75
CA ALA A 106 10.32 1.04 2.01
C ALA A 106 11.67 1.73 1.84
N MET A 107 12.40 1.42 0.76
CA MET A 107 13.71 2.02 0.48
C MET A 107 13.63 3.44 -0.09
N GLU A 108 12.73 3.68 -1.05
CA GLU A 108 12.71 4.95 -1.79
C GLU A 108 11.86 6.04 -1.13
N ILE A 109 10.86 5.65 -0.34
CA ILE A 109 9.90 6.57 0.28
C ILE A 109 9.97 6.41 1.81
N GLY A 110 9.80 5.19 2.31
CA GLY A 110 9.84 4.94 3.74
C GLY A 110 8.56 5.38 4.48
N ARG A 111 8.34 4.78 5.66
CA ARG A 111 7.09 4.91 6.42
C ARG A 111 6.90 6.32 6.98
N LYS A 112 7.97 6.94 7.49
CA LYS A 112 7.92 8.31 8.05
C LYS A 112 7.49 9.34 6.99
N GLN A 113 8.02 9.25 5.76
CA GLN A 113 7.63 10.17 4.69
C GLN A 113 6.15 10.06 4.33
N ILE A 114 5.57 8.86 4.40
CA ILE A 114 4.12 8.67 4.18
C ILE A 114 3.31 9.38 5.26
N VAL A 115 3.71 9.27 6.53
CA VAL A 115 3.02 9.97 7.64
C VAL A 115 3.07 11.48 7.46
N TYR A 116 4.24 12.03 7.14
CA TYR A 116 4.39 13.47 6.87
C TYR A 116 3.60 13.93 5.65
N PHE A 117 3.58 13.13 4.58
CA PHE A 117 2.77 13.42 3.39
C PHE A 117 1.28 13.52 3.74
N CYS A 118 0.74 12.60 4.55
CA CYS A 118 -0.65 12.66 5.00
C CYS A 118 -0.93 13.94 5.82
N ALA A 119 -0.03 14.29 6.74
CA ALA A 119 -0.14 15.47 7.57
C ALA A 119 -0.16 16.75 6.71
N GLU A 120 0.72 16.86 5.72
CA GLU A 120 0.79 17.98 4.78
C GLU A 120 -0.48 18.12 3.95
N VAL A 121 -1.04 17.01 3.45
CA VAL A 121 -2.29 17.02 2.67
C VAL A 121 -3.51 17.43 3.52
N MET A 122 -3.50 17.11 4.82
CA MET A 122 -4.58 17.46 5.74
C MET A 122 -4.40 18.85 6.38
N ASP A 123 -3.26 19.51 6.18
CA ASP A 123 -2.85 20.74 6.88
C ASP A 123 -2.84 20.55 8.42
N GLU A 124 -2.40 19.36 8.86
CA GLU A 124 -2.31 18.94 10.26
C GLU A 124 -0.87 18.56 10.64
N GLU A 125 -0.60 18.38 11.95
CA GLU A 125 0.68 17.82 12.42
C GLU A 125 0.71 16.30 12.22
N ALA A 126 1.91 15.76 11.97
CA ALA A 126 2.12 14.32 11.83
C ALA A 126 1.75 13.57 13.11
N ASP A 127 1.01 12.47 12.99
CA ASP A 127 0.56 11.68 14.14
C ASP A 127 1.76 11.15 14.95
N PRO A 128 1.96 11.62 16.19
CA PRO A 128 3.12 11.23 17.00
C PRO A 128 3.10 9.74 17.37
N THR A 129 1.92 9.12 17.42
CA THR A 129 1.79 7.69 17.73
C THR A 129 2.29 6.84 16.57
N MET A 130 1.92 7.18 15.34
CA MET A 130 2.43 6.48 14.14
C MET A 130 3.94 6.66 13.98
N LEU A 131 4.49 7.83 14.32
CA LEU A 131 5.93 8.06 14.28
C LEU A 131 6.68 7.20 15.31
N ALA A 132 6.16 7.09 16.54
CA ALA A 132 6.74 6.24 17.57
C ALA A 132 6.73 4.75 17.18
N GLU A 133 5.63 4.23 16.62
CA GLU A 133 5.55 2.84 16.14
C GLU A 133 6.61 2.52 15.08
N ILE A 134 6.94 3.50 14.23
CA ILE A 134 7.97 3.32 13.21
C ILE A 134 9.36 3.26 13.85
N GLU A 135 9.65 4.13 14.82
CA GLU A 135 10.94 4.15 15.53
C GLU A 135 11.19 2.88 16.33
N GLU A 136 10.15 2.30 16.93
CA GLU A 136 10.27 1.02 17.65
C GLU A 136 10.52 -0.19 16.74
N THR A 137 10.18 -0.08 15.45
CA THR A 137 10.28 -1.19 14.48
C THR A 137 11.45 -1.04 13.51
N GLU A 138 12.08 0.12 13.43
CA GLU A 138 13.35 0.30 12.73
C GLU A 138 14.49 -0.13 13.68
N PRO A 139 15.34 -1.11 13.30
CA PRO A 139 16.53 -1.38 14.10
C PRO A 139 17.34 -0.09 14.14
N GLU A 140 17.67 0.39 15.34
CA GLU A 140 18.66 1.46 15.51
C GLU A 140 19.90 1.02 14.71
N GLU A 141 20.14 1.67 13.56
CA GLU A 141 21.44 1.62 12.93
C GLU A 141 22.37 2.30 13.93
N GLU A 142 22.95 1.50 14.83
CA GLU A 142 24.03 1.94 15.70
C GLU A 142 25.07 2.59 14.77
N GLU A 143 25.16 3.92 14.81
CA GLU A 143 26.24 4.66 14.18
C GLU A 143 27.54 4.01 14.66
N GLU A 144 28.23 3.28 13.78
CA GLU A 144 29.57 2.78 14.06
C GLU A 144 30.44 3.98 14.43
N GLY A 145 30.72 4.06 15.72
CA GLY A 145 31.43 5.15 16.34
C GLY A 145 32.75 5.45 15.64
N GLN A 146 32.93 6.71 15.30
CA GLN A 146 34.23 7.30 15.09
C GLN A 146 35.09 7.04 16.34
N THR A 147 36.00 6.07 16.28
CA THR A 147 37.10 5.95 17.24
C THR A 147 38.42 6.35 16.58
N ASN A 148 38.77 7.62 16.77
CA ASN A 148 40.10 8.22 16.96
C ASN A 148 41.36 7.51 16.43
N ALA A 149 42.19 8.27 15.71
CA ALA A 149 43.64 8.28 15.94
C ALA A 149 44.22 9.66 15.65
N SER A 150 44.25 10.53 16.67
CA SER A 150 45.27 11.56 16.79
C SER A 150 46.53 10.91 17.34
N GLN A 151 47.64 10.98 16.60
CA GLN A 151 49.00 11.03 17.15
C GLN A 151 49.92 11.77 16.19
#